data_AF-A0AA88DZ98-F1
#
_entry.id   AF-A0AA88DZ98-F1
#
_cell.length_a   1.000
_cell.length_b   1.000
_cell.length_c   1.000
_cell.angle_alpha   90.00
_cell.angle_beta   90.00
_cell.angle_gamma   90.00
#
_symmetry.space_group_name_H-M   'P 1'
#
loop_
_entity.id
_entity.type
_entity.pdbx_description
1 polymer ?
#
loop_
_entity_poly.entity_id
_entity_poly.type
_entity_poly.pdbx_seq_one_letter_code
_entity_poly.pdbx_strand_id
1 'polypeptide(L)'
;MHSQYSLPKIDSIRPPQSLSDGGTLVSQRLIIRFELGFFTLGKSNNRYVGIWYKNIPFRTVVWVANWCDPINGFSGLLTINGTGNLVLWNHNRSVVWSTSSSKHAKKPTVQLLDSGNLVLRDEEDVNSETNHLWQSFDHPWDILLPNMKLGWDLKSGLKRHLSAWKNWDDPSPGDFTQGIEFDPQLHTFPEFYFQKGTTKFHRTGS
;
A
#
# COMPACT_ATOMS: atom_id res chain seq x y z
N MET A 1 9.23 13.85 -37.68
CA MET A 1 9.29 14.01 -36.21
C MET A 1 7.92 13.67 -35.66
N HIS A 2 7.72 12.42 -35.20
CA HIS A 2 6.45 12.04 -34.57
C HIS A 2 6.53 12.38 -33.09
N SER A 3 5.85 13.45 -32.68
CA SER A 3 5.57 13.69 -31.26
C SER A 3 4.67 12.58 -30.75
N GLN A 4 5.21 11.68 -29.93
CA GLN A 4 4.37 10.77 -29.16
C GLN A 4 3.61 11.61 -28.13
N TYR A 5 2.33 11.80 -28.36
CA TYR A 5 1.41 12.31 -27.36
C TYR A 5 1.35 11.27 -26.23
N SER A 6 2.07 11.50 -25.13
CA SER A 6 1.86 10.74 -23.90
C SER A 6 0.47 11.07 -23.39
N LEU A 7 -0.40 10.06 -23.25
CA LEU A 7 -1.71 10.23 -22.61
C LEU A 7 -1.55 10.94 -21.25
N PRO A 8 -2.49 11.80 -20.84
CA PRO A 8 -2.48 12.39 -19.51
C PRO A 8 -2.42 11.26 -18.49
N LYS A 9 -1.40 11.31 -17.64
CA LYS A 9 -1.12 10.26 -16.68
C LYS A 9 -2.15 10.32 -15.58
N ILE A 10 -2.89 9.23 -15.39
CA ILE A 10 -3.91 9.14 -14.36
C ILE A 10 -3.22 8.78 -13.05
N ASP A 11 -3.44 9.58 -12.02
CA ASP A 11 -2.92 9.36 -10.66
C ASP A 11 -4.04 8.89 -9.70
N SER A 12 -5.28 8.85 -10.18
CA SER A 12 -6.46 8.65 -9.35
C SER A 12 -7.54 7.78 -10.01
N ILE A 13 -8.34 7.12 -9.18
CA ILE A 13 -9.52 6.33 -9.56
C ILE A 13 -10.72 6.96 -8.88
N ARG A 14 -11.76 7.25 -9.67
CA ARG A 14 -13.08 7.71 -9.19
C ARG A 14 -14.17 6.82 -9.79
N PRO A 15 -15.25 6.47 -9.07
CA PRO A 15 -16.35 5.72 -9.69
C PRO A 15 -16.89 6.45 -10.94
N PRO A 16 -17.19 5.74 -12.04
CA PRO A 16 -17.19 4.28 -12.23
C PRO A 16 -15.85 3.71 -12.77
N GLN A 17 -14.76 4.46 -12.69
CA GLN A 17 -13.45 4.01 -13.17
C GLN A 17 -12.93 2.83 -12.36
N SER A 18 -12.12 2.01 -13.02
CA SER A 18 -11.43 0.87 -12.44
C SER A 18 -10.05 0.73 -13.11
N LEU A 19 -9.19 -0.05 -12.47
CA LEU A 19 -7.86 -0.39 -12.97
C LEU A 19 -7.82 -1.91 -13.20
N SER A 20 -7.74 -2.32 -14.45
CA SER A 20 -7.48 -3.71 -14.84
C SER A 20 -5.98 -3.95 -14.96
N ASP A 21 -5.60 -5.22 -15.09
CA ASP A 21 -4.25 -5.59 -15.47
C ASP A 21 -3.79 -4.88 -16.76
N GLY A 22 -2.53 -4.48 -16.81
CA GLY A 22 -1.95 -3.60 -17.83
C GLY A 22 -2.17 -2.10 -17.59
N GLY A 23 -3.17 -1.72 -16.78
CA GLY A 23 -3.38 -0.33 -16.36
C GLY A 23 -2.49 0.05 -15.17
N THR A 24 -2.14 1.34 -15.08
CA THR A 24 -1.32 1.88 -13.97
C THR A 24 -1.81 3.25 -13.51
N LEU A 25 -1.68 3.55 -12.21
CA LEU A 25 -1.69 4.92 -11.70
C LEU A 25 -0.27 5.40 -11.51
N VAL A 26 -0.02 6.67 -11.77
CA VAL A 26 1.32 7.23 -11.56
C VAL A 26 1.26 8.60 -10.93
N SER A 27 2.08 8.80 -9.91
CA SER A 27 2.21 10.08 -9.22
C SER A 27 2.63 11.20 -10.19
N GLN A 28 2.26 12.44 -9.86
CA GLN A 28 2.35 13.59 -10.75
C GLN A 28 3.76 14.19 -10.84
N ARG A 29 4.59 14.04 -9.80
CA ARG A 29 5.94 14.64 -9.74
C ARG A 29 6.85 14.19 -10.89
N LEU A 30 7.82 15.03 -11.27
CA LEU A 30 8.73 14.74 -12.39
C LEU A 30 9.97 13.91 -11.99
N ILE A 31 10.51 14.11 -10.79
CA ILE A 31 11.83 13.57 -10.39
C ILE A 31 11.72 12.15 -9.85
N ILE A 32 11.06 11.98 -8.70
CA ILE A 32 10.75 10.66 -8.12
C ILE A 32 9.30 10.39 -8.42
N ARG A 33 9.05 9.31 -9.15
CA ARG A 33 7.70 8.87 -9.54
C ARG A 33 7.40 7.52 -8.95
N PHE A 34 6.23 7.41 -8.36
CA PHE A 34 5.66 6.16 -7.90
C PHE A 34 4.61 5.70 -8.89
N GLU A 35 4.57 4.40 -9.13
CA GLU A 35 3.61 3.77 -10.01
C GLU A 35 2.92 2.65 -9.27
N LEU A 36 1.59 2.65 -9.31
CA LEU A 36 0.73 1.58 -8.83
C LEU A 36 0.24 0.77 -10.01
N GLY A 37 0.29 -0.54 -9.91
CA GLY A 37 -0.34 -1.42 -10.89
C GLY A 37 -0.19 -2.89 -10.56
N PHE A 38 -0.56 -3.72 -11.54
CA PHE A 38 -0.44 -5.17 -11.45
C PHE A 38 0.97 -5.62 -11.82
N PHE A 39 1.50 -6.59 -11.07
CA PHE A 39 2.81 -7.16 -11.31
C PHE A 39 2.89 -8.63 -10.87
N THR A 40 3.95 -9.29 -11.33
CA THR A 40 4.29 -10.67 -11.00
C THR A 40 5.69 -10.69 -10.41
N LEU A 41 5.92 -11.60 -9.47
CA LEU A 41 7.22 -11.88 -8.87
C LEU A 41 7.73 -13.26 -9.31
N GLY A 42 9.06 -13.36 -9.47
CA GLY A 42 9.73 -14.56 -9.93
C GLY A 42 9.18 -15.13 -11.24
N LYS A 43 9.04 -16.45 -11.28
CA LYS A 43 8.51 -17.22 -12.42
C LYS A 43 7.07 -17.72 -12.19
N SER A 44 6.37 -17.17 -11.21
CA SER A 44 5.00 -17.59 -10.86
C SER A 44 3.96 -17.00 -11.82
N ASN A 45 2.75 -17.57 -11.81
CA ASN A 45 1.57 -16.94 -12.43
C ASN A 45 0.78 -16.07 -11.43
N ASN A 46 1.35 -15.83 -10.25
CA ASN A 46 0.72 -15.03 -9.22
C ASN A 46 0.79 -13.55 -9.61
N ARG A 47 -0.32 -12.86 -9.37
CA ARG A 47 -0.49 -11.46 -9.67
C ARG A 47 -0.81 -10.68 -8.41
N TYR A 48 -0.06 -9.61 -8.23
CA TYR A 48 -0.15 -8.71 -7.10
C TYR A 48 -0.44 -7.30 -7.58
N VAL A 49 -1.09 -6.51 -6.74
CA VAL A 49 -1.19 -5.05 -6.90
C VAL A 49 -0.19 -4.42 -5.94
N GLY A 50 0.63 -3.51 -6.44
CA GLY A 50 1.65 -2.87 -5.62
C GLY A 50 2.15 -1.57 -6.21
N ILE A 51 2.95 -0.87 -5.40
CA ILE A 51 3.56 0.41 -5.72
C ILE A 51 5.05 0.19 -5.91
N TRP A 52 5.66 0.79 -6.92
CA TRP A 52 7.10 0.76 -7.15
C TRP A 52 7.63 2.11 -7.61
N TYR A 53 8.95 2.28 -7.56
CA TYR A 53 9.62 3.41 -8.18
C TYR A 53 9.60 3.26 -9.71
N LYS A 54 8.96 4.20 -10.42
CA LYS A 54 8.83 4.15 -11.88
C LYS A 54 10.14 4.43 -12.63
N ASN A 55 10.99 5.28 -12.05
CA ASN A 55 12.19 5.78 -12.74
C ASN A 55 13.46 4.95 -12.40
N ILE A 56 13.32 3.80 -11.72
CA ILE A 56 14.43 2.90 -11.40
C ILE A 56 14.41 1.72 -12.39
N PRO A 57 15.55 1.32 -12.99
CA PRO A 57 15.59 0.27 -14.01
C PRO A 57 15.11 -1.10 -13.51
N PHE A 58 15.37 -1.39 -12.23
CA PHE A 58 14.89 -2.58 -11.56
C PHE A 58 13.62 -2.25 -10.78
N ARG A 59 12.60 -3.09 -10.90
CA ARG A 59 11.32 -2.89 -10.21
C ARG A 59 11.50 -3.08 -8.70
N THR A 60 11.78 -1.98 -8.00
CA THR A 60 11.79 -1.92 -6.55
C THR A 60 10.37 -1.65 -6.06
N VAL A 61 9.68 -2.72 -5.65
CA VAL A 61 8.34 -2.66 -5.06
C VAL A 61 8.47 -2.15 -3.63
N VAL A 62 7.65 -1.17 -3.27
CA VAL A 62 7.68 -0.49 -1.96
C VAL A 62 6.43 -0.75 -1.12
N TRP A 63 5.38 -1.30 -1.74
CA TRP A 63 4.13 -1.65 -1.08
C TRP A 63 3.35 -2.68 -1.90
N VAL A 64 2.66 -3.61 -1.25
CA VAL A 64 1.86 -4.67 -1.89
C VAL A 64 0.51 -4.78 -1.19
N ALA A 65 -0.59 -4.72 -1.94
CA ALA A 65 -1.94 -4.81 -1.41
C ALA A 65 -2.27 -6.24 -0.97
N ASN A 66 -2.29 -7.17 -1.92
CA ASN A 66 -2.73 -8.55 -1.75
C ASN A 66 -1.56 -9.51 -1.53
N TRP A 67 -0.64 -9.13 -0.63
CA TRP A 67 0.58 -9.91 -0.32
C TRP A 67 0.27 -11.34 0.16
N CYS A 68 -0.86 -11.52 0.84
CA CYS A 68 -1.29 -12.79 1.43
C CYS A 68 -2.06 -13.69 0.45
N ASP A 69 -2.77 -13.07 -0.50
CA ASP A 69 -3.74 -13.73 -1.38
C ASP A 69 -3.50 -13.28 -2.84
N PRO A 70 -2.56 -13.91 -3.55
CA PRO A 70 -2.29 -13.57 -4.94
C PRO A 70 -3.46 -13.93 -5.86
N ILE A 71 -3.64 -13.14 -6.92
CA ILE A 71 -4.57 -13.50 -8.01
C ILE A 71 -3.84 -14.45 -8.95
N ASN A 72 -4.49 -15.55 -9.34
CA ASN A 72 -3.98 -16.40 -10.41
C ASN A 72 -4.32 -15.79 -11.78
N GLY A 73 -3.30 -15.47 -12.57
CA GLY A 73 -3.46 -14.89 -13.91
C GLY A 73 -3.74 -13.38 -13.91
N PHE A 74 -4.19 -12.86 -15.06
CA PHE A 74 -4.27 -11.42 -15.36
C PHE A 74 -5.69 -10.84 -15.27
N SER A 75 -6.58 -11.50 -14.55
CA SER A 75 -8.02 -11.15 -14.49
C SER A 75 -8.37 -10.20 -13.34
N GLY A 76 -7.37 -9.52 -12.76
CA GLY A 76 -7.56 -8.67 -11.60
C GLY A 76 -8.27 -7.36 -11.97
N LEU A 77 -9.17 -6.91 -11.08
CA LEU A 77 -9.86 -5.63 -11.23
C LEU A 77 -9.85 -4.86 -9.91
N LEU A 78 -9.14 -3.73 -9.89
CA LEU A 78 -9.09 -2.82 -8.76
C LEU A 78 -10.10 -1.68 -8.98
N THR A 79 -11.07 -1.53 -8.09
CA THR A 79 -12.15 -0.53 -8.23
C THR A 79 -12.62 -0.02 -6.88
N ILE A 80 -13.37 1.08 -6.87
CA ILE A 80 -14.11 1.51 -5.69
C ILE A 80 -15.48 0.84 -5.71
N ASN A 81 -15.88 0.24 -4.58
CA ASN A 81 -17.20 -0.41 -4.45
C ASN A 81 -18.30 0.58 -4.02
N GLY A 82 -19.54 0.10 -3.93
CA GLY A 82 -20.69 0.94 -3.55
C GLY A 82 -20.64 1.52 -2.13
N THR A 83 -19.75 1.01 -1.26
CA THR A 83 -19.55 1.56 0.10
C THR A 83 -18.44 2.60 0.16
N GLY A 84 -17.76 2.86 -0.96
CA GLY A 84 -16.65 3.81 -1.05
C GLY A 84 -15.27 3.23 -0.72
N ASN A 85 -15.14 1.91 -0.56
CA ASN A 85 -13.86 1.25 -0.30
C ASN A 85 -13.16 0.86 -1.60
N LEU A 86 -11.82 0.90 -1.61
CA LEU A 86 -11.03 0.32 -2.69
C LEU A 86 -11.01 -1.20 -2.54
N VAL A 87 -11.34 -1.91 -3.60
CA VAL A 87 -11.54 -3.36 -3.61
C VAL A 87 -10.85 -3.98 -4.83
N LEU A 88 -10.17 -5.09 -4.60
CA LEU A 88 -9.53 -5.91 -5.61
C LEU A 88 -10.34 -7.20 -5.82
N TRP A 89 -10.82 -7.39 -7.04
CA TRP A 89 -11.57 -8.57 -7.47
C TRP A 89 -10.71 -9.50 -8.32
N ASN A 90 -10.99 -10.81 -8.25
CA ASN A 90 -10.46 -11.81 -9.18
C ASN A 90 -11.47 -12.17 -10.29
N HIS A 91 -11.12 -13.14 -11.15
CA HIS A 91 -11.99 -13.61 -12.26
C HIS A 91 -13.36 -14.12 -11.79
N ASN A 92 -13.42 -14.72 -10.59
CA ASN A 92 -14.65 -15.27 -10.02
C ASN A 92 -15.51 -14.20 -9.34
N ARG A 93 -15.13 -12.92 -9.43
CA ARG A 93 -15.77 -11.82 -8.71
C ARG A 93 -15.79 -12.06 -7.20
N SER A 94 -14.75 -12.70 -6.65
CA SER A 94 -14.53 -12.70 -5.21
C SER A 94 -13.57 -11.56 -4.83
N VAL A 95 -13.79 -10.99 -3.65
CA VAL A 95 -12.89 -9.98 -3.09
C VAL A 95 -11.64 -10.68 -2.58
N VAL A 96 -10.48 -10.30 -3.12
CA VAL A 96 -9.15 -10.79 -2.71
C VAL A 96 -8.52 -9.85 -1.69
N TRP A 97 -8.79 -8.55 -1.84
CA TRP A 97 -8.28 -7.53 -0.93
C TRP A 97 -9.22 -6.31 -0.93
N SER A 98 -9.33 -5.62 0.19
CA SER A 98 -10.06 -4.35 0.28
C SER A 98 -9.51 -3.46 1.37
N THR A 99 -9.65 -2.15 1.21
CA THR A 99 -9.43 -1.20 2.30
C THR A 99 -10.55 -1.32 3.34
N SER A 100 -10.20 -1.12 4.61
CA SER A 100 -11.17 -0.97 5.71
C SER A 100 -11.29 0.49 6.11
N SER A 101 -12.38 1.14 5.76
CA SER A 101 -12.75 2.46 6.32
C SER A 101 -14.01 2.34 7.17
N SER A 102 -14.05 3.07 8.29
CA SER A 102 -15.22 3.13 9.19
C SER A 102 -16.33 4.04 8.68
N LYS A 103 -16.05 4.91 7.71
CA LYS A 103 -17.01 5.85 7.13
C LYS A 103 -17.35 5.46 5.70
N HIS A 104 -18.63 5.58 5.36
CA HIS A 104 -19.06 5.51 3.97
C HIS A 104 -18.71 6.82 3.25
N ALA A 105 -17.90 6.71 2.20
CA ALA A 105 -17.54 7.85 1.36
C ALA A 105 -18.66 8.17 0.38
N LYS A 106 -19.07 9.43 0.30
CA LYS A 106 -20.09 9.88 -0.67
C LYS A 106 -19.49 10.11 -2.05
N LYS A 107 -18.31 10.74 -2.10
CA LYS A 107 -17.56 11.01 -3.33
C LYS A 107 -16.13 10.45 -3.21
N PRO A 108 -15.98 9.12 -3.17
CA PRO A 108 -14.69 8.47 -2.97
C PRO A 108 -13.74 8.73 -4.13
N THR A 109 -12.49 9.01 -3.80
CA THR A 109 -11.37 9.08 -4.73
C THR A 109 -10.18 8.35 -4.15
N VAL A 110 -9.61 7.44 -4.93
CA VAL A 110 -8.30 6.85 -4.63
C VAL A 110 -7.26 7.62 -5.41
N GLN A 111 -6.17 8.05 -4.78
CA GLN A 111 -5.10 8.80 -5.43
C GLN A 111 -3.73 8.29 -4.97
N LEU A 112 -2.81 8.13 -5.90
CA LEU A 112 -1.40 7.88 -5.63
C LEU A 112 -0.66 9.22 -5.52
N LEU A 113 -0.28 9.59 -4.30
CA LEU A 113 0.43 10.84 -4.03
C LEU A 113 1.90 10.78 -4.44
N ASP A 114 2.53 11.95 -4.58
CA ASP A 114 3.95 12.10 -4.91
C ASP A 114 4.91 11.58 -3.83
N SER A 115 4.41 11.35 -2.61
CA SER A 115 5.14 10.67 -1.55
C SER A 115 5.23 9.15 -1.75
N GLY A 116 4.42 8.60 -2.67
CA GLY A 116 4.20 7.16 -2.82
C GLY A 116 3.05 6.64 -1.96
N ASN A 117 2.38 7.51 -1.20
CA ASN A 117 1.22 7.13 -0.41
C ASN A 117 -0.02 7.00 -1.31
N LEU A 118 -0.60 5.81 -1.36
CA LEU A 118 -1.94 5.59 -1.91
C LEU A 118 -2.98 5.95 -0.85
N VAL A 119 -3.83 6.93 -1.15
CA VAL A 119 -4.85 7.43 -0.21
C VAL A 119 -6.25 7.23 -0.78
N LEU A 120 -7.19 6.89 0.10
CA LEU A 120 -8.62 6.94 -0.17
C LEU A 120 -9.19 8.14 0.58
N ARG A 121 -9.91 9.01 -0.13
CA ARG A 121 -10.53 10.22 0.44
C ARG A 121 -11.97 10.37 -0.04
N ASP A 122 -12.77 11.08 0.75
CA ASP A 122 -14.10 11.54 0.33
C ASP A 122 -13.99 13.01 -0.09
N GLU A 123 -14.21 13.31 -1.37
CA GLU A 123 -14.12 14.69 -1.88
C GLU A 123 -15.21 15.62 -1.30
N GLU A 124 -16.26 15.08 -0.66
CA GLU A 124 -17.24 15.90 0.07
C GLU A 124 -16.82 16.22 1.52
N ASP A 125 -15.86 15.50 2.10
CA ASP A 125 -15.33 15.84 3.42
C ASP A 125 -14.33 17.00 3.30
N VAL A 126 -14.64 18.13 3.91
CA VAL A 126 -13.82 19.35 3.91
C VAL A 126 -12.42 19.09 4.49
N ASN A 127 -12.28 18.09 5.36
CA ASN A 127 -11.00 17.73 5.96
C ASN A 127 -10.27 16.61 5.21
N SER A 128 -10.75 16.18 4.04
CA SER A 128 -10.25 15.00 3.32
C SER A 128 -8.79 15.09 2.86
N GLU A 129 -8.24 16.29 2.74
CA GLU A 129 -6.82 16.53 2.45
C GLU A 129 -5.90 16.12 3.61
N THR A 130 -6.39 16.16 4.85
CA THR A 130 -5.60 15.81 6.05
C THR A 130 -6.12 14.57 6.77
N ASN A 131 -7.40 14.23 6.58
CA ASN A 131 -8.08 13.12 7.22
C ASN A 131 -8.55 12.11 6.17
N HIS A 132 -7.60 11.34 5.66
CA HIS A 132 -7.88 10.28 4.70
C HIS A 132 -8.73 9.17 5.33
N LEU A 133 -9.63 8.57 4.54
CA LEU A 133 -10.45 7.44 4.95
C LEU A 133 -9.63 6.15 5.11
N TRP A 134 -8.55 6.05 4.34
CA TRP A 134 -7.54 5.00 4.39
C TRP A 134 -6.26 5.49 3.71
N GLN A 135 -5.09 5.00 4.13
CA GLN A 135 -3.82 5.26 3.45
C GLN A 135 -2.85 4.09 3.54
N SER A 136 -2.08 3.85 2.48
CA SER A 136 -1.07 2.79 2.43
C SER A 136 0.05 2.96 3.46
N PHE A 137 0.38 4.20 3.83
CA PHE A 137 1.42 4.49 4.82
C PHE A 137 1.08 4.00 6.24
N ASP A 138 -0.19 3.70 6.49
CA ASP A 138 -0.66 3.09 7.74
C ASP A 138 -0.55 1.56 7.75
N HIS A 139 -0.28 0.98 6.59
CA HIS A 139 -0.07 -0.45 6.39
C HIS A 139 1.26 -0.70 5.67
N PRO A 140 2.39 -0.33 6.30
CA PRO A 140 3.72 -0.65 5.78
C PRO A 140 3.90 -2.15 5.60
N TRP A 141 4.79 -2.53 4.69
CA TRP A 141 5.21 -3.91 4.51
C TRP A 141 6.66 -4.10 4.95
N ASP A 142 7.61 -4.24 4.04
CA ASP A 142 9.04 -4.42 4.33
C ASP A 142 9.86 -3.12 4.24
N ILE A 143 9.27 -2.04 3.71
CA ILE A 143 9.96 -0.78 3.43
C ILE A 143 9.30 0.39 4.18
N LEU A 144 10.16 1.28 4.70
CA LEU A 144 9.78 2.58 5.27
C LEU A 144 10.20 3.71 4.33
N LEU A 145 9.25 4.28 3.58
CA LEU A 145 9.46 5.45 2.73
C LEU A 145 9.58 6.74 3.55
N PRO A 146 10.15 7.82 2.98
CA PRO A 146 10.10 9.14 3.61
C PRO A 146 8.66 9.54 3.97
N ASN A 147 8.50 10.10 5.17
CA ASN A 147 7.21 10.51 5.76
C ASN A 147 6.29 9.37 6.24
N MET A 148 6.68 8.09 6.06
CA MET A 148 6.01 7.00 6.76
C MET A 148 6.34 7.05 8.26
N LYS A 149 5.39 6.60 9.09
CA LYS A 149 5.54 6.52 10.53
C LYS A 149 5.72 5.08 10.95
N LEU A 150 6.62 4.82 11.89
CA LEU A 150 6.81 3.52 12.54
C LEU A 150 6.43 3.64 14.02
N GLY A 151 5.79 2.61 14.59
CA GLY A 151 5.29 2.63 15.96
C GLY A 151 3.80 2.98 16.07
N TRP A 152 3.40 3.58 17.19
CA TRP A 152 1.99 3.80 17.54
C TRP A 152 1.45 5.13 17.06
N ASP A 153 0.23 5.08 16.54
CA ASP A 153 -0.68 6.21 16.65
C ASP A 153 -1.54 6.04 17.90
N LEU A 154 -1.23 6.82 18.93
CA LEU A 154 -1.91 6.76 20.23
C LEU A 154 -3.38 7.20 20.16
N LYS A 155 -3.79 7.94 19.13
CA LYS A 155 -5.18 8.39 18.96
C LYS A 155 -6.05 7.28 18.37
N SER A 156 -5.55 6.56 17.37
CA SER A 156 -6.28 5.48 16.69
C SER A 156 -6.00 4.08 17.26
N GLY A 157 -4.93 3.93 18.04
CA GLY A 157 -4.43 2.64 18.52
C GLY A 157 -3.67 1.83 17.45
N LEU A 158 -3.49 2.38 16.24
CA LEU A 158 -2.82 1.69 15.15
C LEU A 158 -1.32 1.51 15.44
N LYS A 159 -0.86 0.25 15.39
CA LYS A 159 0.56 -0.11 15.50
C LYS A 159 1.17 -0.41 14.13
N ARG A 160 2.07 0.46 13.67
CA ARG A 160 2.83 0.29 12.42
C ARG A 160 4.15 -0.42 12.72
N HIS A 161 4.43 -1.49 11.99
CA HIS A 161 5.67 -2.26 12.05
C HIS A 161 6.01 -2.77 10.65
N LEU A 162 7.28 -3.11 10.41
CA LEU A 162 7.72 -3.70 9.16
C LEU A 162 7.78 -5.22 9.28
N SER A 163 7.43 -5.91 8.21
CA SER A 163 7.56 -7.36 8.07
C SER A 163 8.34 -7.66 6.79
N ALA A 164 9.41 -8.44 6.90
CA ALA A 164 10.18 -8.87 5.74
C ALA A 164 9.34 -9.76 4.83
N TRP A 165 9.64 -9.74 3.53
CA TRP A 165 9.12 -10.76 2.62
C TRP A 165 9.69 -12.12 2.98
N LYS A 166 8.92 -13.17 2.71
CA LYS A 166 9.37 -14.55 2.89
C LYS A 166 10.58 -14.88 2.04
N ASN A 167 10.62 -14.37 0.80
CA ASN A 167 11.80 -14.38 -0.06
C ASN A 167 11.62 -13.38 -1.24
N TRP A 168 12.61 -13.30 -2.13
CA TRP A 168 12.63 -12.37 -3.27
C TRP A 168 11.44 -12.52 -4.24
N ASP A 169 10.83 -13.71 -4.31
CA ASP A 169 9.75 -14.02 -5.25
C ASP A 169 8.37 -14.18 -4.55
N ASP A 170 8.32 -14.08 -3.22
CA ASP A 170 7.13 -14.32 -2.41
C ASP A 170 6.98 -13.21 -1.35
N PRO A 171 6.05 -12.25 -1.55
CA PRO A 171 5.85 -11.12 -0.66
C PRO A 171 5.03 -11.48 0.59
N SER A 172 4.65 -12.76 0.78
CA SER A 172 4.03 -13.21 2.02
C SER A 172 4.96 -12.97 3.23
N PRO A 173 4.44 -12.95 4.46
CA PRO A 173 5.23 -12.59 5.64
C PRO A 173 6.36 -13.59 5.83
N GLY A 174 7.57 -13.06 5.91
CA GLY A 174 8.73 -13.79 6.36
C GLY A 174 8.80 -13.85 7.89
N ASP A 175 9.90 -14.42 8.38
CA ASP A 175 10.07 -14.60 9.82
C ASP A 175 10.45 -13.31 10.55
N PHE A 176 10.99 -12.31 9.85
CA PHE A 176 11.57 -11.13 10.48
C PHE A 176 10.60 -9.95 10.50
N THR A 177 10.47 -9.33 11.67
CA THR A 177 9.74 -8.07 11.82
C THR A 177 10.54 -7.04 12.61
N GLN A 178 10.28 -5.77 12.32
CA GLN A 178 10.90 -4.64 12.97
C GLN A 178 9.83 -3.64 13.39
N GLY A 179 9.97 -3.08 14.58
CA GLY A 179 9.07 -2.03 15.01
C GLY A 179 9.56 -1.32 16.24
N ILE A 180 8.65 -0.57 16.84
CA ILE A 180 8.85 0.01 18.17
C ILE A 180 8.05 -0.88 19.13
N GLU A 181 8.61 -1.17 20.29
CA GLU A 181 7.95 -1.73 21.47
C GLU A 181 7.62 -0.60 22.44
N PHE A 182 6.41 -0.58 22.98
CA PHE A 182 5.95 0.41 23.94
C PHE A 182 4.75 -0.17 24.68
N ASP A 183 4.88 -0.27 25.98
CA ASP A 183 3.79 -0.58 26.89
C ASP A 183 3.43 0.69 27.68
N PRO A 184 2.27 1.32 27.37
CA PRO A 184 1.80 2.50 28.09
C PRO A 184 1.42 2.21 29.54
N GLN A 185 0.99 1.00 29.86
CA GLN A 185 0.53 0.61 31.21
C GLN A 185 1.72 0.38 32.15
N LEU A 186 2.83 -0.14 31.61
CA LEU A 186 4.05 -0.36 32.36
C LEU A 186 5.04 0.82 32.30
N HIS A 187 4.63 1.95 31.72
CA HIS A 187 5.46 3.16 31.55
C HIS A 187 6.85 2.88 30.95
N THR A 188 6.92 1.91 30.03
CA THR A 188 8.17 1.58 29.36
C THR A 188 8.56 2.67 28.38
N PHE A 189 9.86 2.88 28.17
CA PHE A 189 10.33 3.75 27.10
C PHE A 189 10.10 3.07 25.74
N PRO A 190 9.74 3.83 24.69
CA PRO A 190 9.64 3.28 23.35
C PRO A 190 11.01 2.78 22.85
N GLU A 191 11.09 1.51 22.47
CA GLU A 191 12.34 0.87 22.05
C GLU A 191 12.21 0.21 20.69
N PHE A 192 13.22 0.40 19.83
CA PHE A 192 13.29 -0.35 18.58
C PHE A 192 13.63 -1.82 18.84
N TYR A 193 12.84 -2.70 18.24
CA TYR A 193 13.11 -4.14 18.24
C TYR A 193 13.28 -4.67 16.83
N PHE A 194 14.05 -5.75 16.74
CA PHE A 194 14.10 -6.66 15.61
C PHE A 194 13.85 -8.07 16.12
N GLN A 195 12.88 -8.78 15.56
CA GLN A 195 12.50 -10.12 16.01
C GLN A 195 12.42 -11.11 14.84
N LYS A 196 12.62 -12.39 15.14
CA LYS A 196 12.31 -13.51 14.26
C LYS A 196 11.22 -14.35 14.92
N GLY A 197 10.06 -14.46 14.28
CA GLY A 197 8.86 -15.04 14.90
C GLY A 197 8.51 -14.29 16.19
N THR A 198 8.52 -14.99 17.33
CA THR A 198 8.25 -14.42 18.66
C THR A 198 9.52 -14.07 19.45
N THR A 199 10.71 -14.34 18.91
CA THR A 199 11.98 -14.16 19.63
C THR A 199 12.64 -12.85 19.21
N LYS A 200 12.97 -11.98 20.16
CA LYS A 200 13.71 -10.72 19.91
C LYS A 200 15.20 -11.02 19.70
N PHE A 201 15.75 -10.55 18.59
CA PHE A 201 17.17 -10.72 18.22
C PHE A 201 18.01 -9.50 18.59
N HIS A 202 17.40 -8.32 18.53
CA HIS A 202 18.10 -7.07 18.80
C HIS A 202 17.15 -6.04 19.40
N ARG A 203 17.69 -5.28 20.34
CA ARG A 203 17.09 -4.11 20.97
C ARG A 203 18.07 -2.98 20.82
N THR A 204 17.66 -1.89 20.18
CA THR A 204 18.55 -0.74 19.95
C THR A 204 18.51 0.27 21.10
N GLY A 205 17.52 0.15 22.01
CA GLY A 205 17.41 0.98 23.21
C GLY A 205 18.48 0.68 24.25
N SER A 206 19.01 1.75 24.86
CA SER A 206 19.94 1.75 25.98
C SER A 206 19.33 1.16 27.23
#